data_AF-F5T8B3-F1
#
_entry.id   AF-F5T8B3-F1
#
_cell.length_a   1.000
_cell.length_b   1.000
_cell.length_c   1.000
_cell.angle_alpha   90.00
_cell.angle_beta   90.00
_cell.angle_gamma   90.00
#
_symmetry.space_group_name_H-M   'P 1'
#
loop_
_entity.id
_entity.type
_entity.pdbx_description
1 polymer ?
#
loop_
_entity_poly.entity_id
_entity_poly.type
_entity_poly.pdbx_seq_one_letter_code
_entity_poly.pdbx_strand_id
1 'polypeptide(L)' 'MKILHFRQFYKHFVFVENPDGGRKKLLKNYADVNVCIDMVCGDTKTDFERED' A
#
# COMPACT_ATOMS: atom_id res chain seq x y z
N MET A 1 10.00 -3.86 11.81
CA MET A 1 9.45 -3.62 10.46
C MET A 1 8.73 -4.87 9.98
N LYS A 2 7.41 -4.80 9.81
CA LYS A 2 6.62 -5.87 9.17
C LYS A 2 6.25 -5.43 7.76
N ILE A 3 6.29 -6.34 6.79
CA ILE A 3 5.92 -6.05 5.41
C ILE A 3 4.69 -6.89 5.08
N LEU A 4 3.62 -6.25 4.62
CA LEU A 4 2.50 -6.94 3.98
C LEU A 4 2.67 -6.83 2.46
N HIS A 5 2.58 -7.96 1.77
CA HIS A 5 2.60 -8.04 0.32
C HIS A 5 1.31 -8.69 -0.16
N PHE A 6 0.55 -8.00 -1.01
CA PHE A 6 -0.71 -8.51 -1.54
C PHE A 6 -1.03 -7.91 -2.91
N ARG A 7 -1.94 -8.58 -3.64
CA ARG A 7 -2.51 -8.08 -4.88
C ARG A 7 -3.78 -7.29 -4.60
N GLN A 8 -3.80 -6.02 -5.01
CA GLN A 8 -5.00 -5.21 -5.03
C GLN A 8 -5.68 -5.35 -6.40
N PHE A 9 -6.85 -5.98 -6.44
CA PHE A 9 -7.64 -6.09 -7.67
C PHE A 9 -8.36 -4.77 -7.95
N TYR A 10 -7.85 -4.03 -8.93
CA TYR A 10 -8.40 -2.76 -9.42
C TYR A 10 -7.86 -2.48 -10.82
N LYS A 11 -8.77 -2.10 -11.73
CA LYS A 11 -8.40 -1.75 -13.12
C LYS A 11 -7.67 -0.42 -13.15
N HIS A 12 -6.44 -0.40 -13.64
CA HIS A 12 -5.64 0.82 -13.77
C HIS A 12 -4.74 0.78 -14.99
N PHE A 13 -4.26 1.95 -15.41
CA PHE A 13 -3.33 2.07 -16.52
C PHE A 13 -1.88 2.15 -16.04
N VAL A 14 -1.00 1.45 -16.73
CA VAL A 14 0.45 1.50 -16.52
C VAL A 14 1.12 1.90 -17.83
N PHE A 15 2.16 2.72 -17.75
CA PHE A 15 2.96 3.10 -18.91
C PHE A 15 4.29 2.35 -18.86
N VAL A 16 4.56 1.54 -19.88
CA VAL A 16 5.83 0.83 -20.03
C VAL A 16 6.64 1.46 -21.15
N GLU A 17 7.95 1.52 -20.96
CA GLU A 17 8.86 2.03 -21.97
C GLU A 17 8.93 1.05 -23.15
N ASN A 18 8.90 1.60 -24.36
CA ASN A 18 9.06 0.85 -25.58
C ASN A 18 10.54 0.89 -26.03
N PRO A 19 11.00 -0.07 -26.83
CA PRO A 19 12.38 -0.10 -27.34
C PRO A 19 12.78 1.14 -28.17
N ASP A 20 11.81 1.86 -28.73
CA ASP A 20 11.95 3.06 -29.55
C ASP A 20 11.91 4.37 -28.72
N GLY A 21 11.94 4.28 -27.39
CA GLY A 21 11.93 5.44 -26.49
C GLY A 21 10.53 6.05 -26.25
N GLY A 22 9.48 5.49 -26.86
CA GLY A 22 8.09 5.82 -26.54
C GLY A 22 7.59 5.15 -25.26
N ARG A 23 6.38 5.49 -24.82
CA ARG A 23 5.69 4.76 -23.73
C ARG A 23 4.38 4.17 -24.21
N LYS A 24 4.15 2.89 -23.93
CA LYS A 24 2.89 2.19 -24.22
C LYS A 24 2.00 2.14 -22.98
N LYS A 25 0.74 2.55 -23.15
CA LYS A 25 -0.31 2.45 -22.14
C LYS A 25 -0.88 1.02 -22.12
N LEU A 26 -0.88 0.39 -20.95
CA LEU A 26 -1.42 -0.95 -20.70
C LEU A 26 -2.52 -0.89 -19.65
N LEU A 27 -3.63 -1.61 -19.86
CA LEU A 27 -4.65 -1.81 -18.83
C LEU A 27 -4.30 -3.06 -18.01
N LYS A 28 -4.09 -2.91 -16.71
CA LYS A 28 -3.90 -4.01 -15.75
C LYS A 28 -5.11 -4.13 -14.84
N ASN A 29 -5.42 -5.36 -14.42
CA ASN A 29 -6.57 -5.67 -13.55
C ASN A 29 -6.21 -5.74 -12.06
N TYR A 30 -4.92 -5.72 -11.73
CA TYR A 30 -4.43 -5.74 -10.36
C TYR A 30 -3.09 -5.02 -10.25
N ALA A 31 -2.80 -4.46 -9.08
CA ALA A 31 -1.49 -3.93 -8.70
C ALA A 31 -0.90 -4.79 -7.59
N ASP A 32 0.40 -5.08 -7.66
CA ASP A 32 1.15 -5.65 -6.54
C ASP A 32 1.49 -4.52 -5.55
N VAL A 33 1.12 -4.69 -4.29
CA VAL A 33 1.26 -3.67 -3.24
C VAL A 33 2.18 -4.20 -2.14
N ASN A 34 3.14 -3.37 -1.74
CA ASN A 34 4.02 -3.61 -0.61
C ASN A 34 3.74 -2.53 0.45
N VAL A 35 3.33 -2.94 1.65
CA VAL A 35 3.07 -2.03 2.77
C VAL A 35 4.10 -2.29 3.85
N CYS A 36 4.86 -1.24 4.20
CA CYS A 36 5.71 -1.24 5.38
C CYS A 36 4.88 -0.81 6.59
N ILE A 37 4.83 -1.64 7.61
CA ILE A 37 4.18 -1.33 8.89
C ILE A 37 5.26 -1.09 9.94
N ASP A 38 5.28 0.14 10.42
CA ASP A 38 6.01 0.52 11.62
C ASP A 38 5.05 0.48 12.81
N MET A 39 5.17 -0.55 13.64
CA MET A 39 4.34 -0.69 14.84
C MET A 39 5.06 0.01 15.99
N VAL A 40 4.42 1.05 16.52
CA VAL A 40 4.87 1.75 17.72
C VAL A 40 4.08 1.27 18.94
N CYS A 41 4.70 1.32 20.12
CA CYS A 41 4.01 1.10 21.39
C CYS A 41 3.40 2.42 21.85
N GLY A 42 2.08 2.46 21.99
CA GLY A 42 1.36 3.50 22.73
C GLY A 42 0.54 2.81 23.82
N ASP A 43 0.55 3.34 25.04
CA ASP A 43 -0.35 2.86 26.09
C ASP A 43 -1.79 3.00 25.60
N THR A 44 -2.47 1.88 25.35
CA THR A 44 -3.90 1.88 25.05
C THR A 44 -4.74 2.05 26.32
N LYS A 45 -4.19 2.69 27.36
CA LYS A 45 -4.97 3.09 28.53
C LYS A 45 -5.96 4.12 28.03
N THR A 46 -7.16 3.63 27.76
CA THR A 46 -8.35 4.42 27.59
C THR A 46 -8.42 5.46 28.70
N ASP A 47 -8.61 6.72 28.35
CA ASP A 47 -8.92 7.83 29.26
C ASP A 47 -10.22 7.62 30.09
N PHE A 48 -10.67 6.39 30.29
CA PHE A 48 -11.86 6.01 31.07
C PHE A 48 -11.58 5.77 32.56
N GLU A 49 -10.38 6.06 33.05
CA GLU A 49 -10.10 6.09 34.50
C GLU A 49 -9.62 7.49 34.90
N ARG A 50 -10.52 8.46 34.84
CA ARG A 50 -10.50 9.61 35.75
C ARG A 50 -11.81 9.63 36.53
N GLU A 51 -11.88 8.78 37.55
CA GLU A 51 -12.62 9.10 38.75
C GLU A 51 -11.60 9.23 39.88
N ASP A 52 -11.90 10.18 40.77
CA ASP A 52 -11.19 10.68 41.97
C ASP A 52 -10.15 11.79 41.79
#